data_AF-A0A7V9DDS0-F1
#
_entry.id   AF-A0A7V9DDS0-F1
#
_cell.length_a   1.000
_cell.length_b   1.000
_cell.length_c   1.000
_cell.angle_alpha   90.00
_cell.angle_beta   90.00
_cell.angle_gamma   90.00
#
_symmetry.space_group_name_H-M   'P 1'
#
loop_
_entity.id
_entity.type
_entity.pdbx_description
1 polymer ?
#
loop_
_entity_poly.entity_id
_entity_poly.type
_entity_poly.pdbx_seq_one_letter_code
_entity_poly.pdbx_strand_id
1 'polypeptide(L)'
;MSAFPEVLAAALPRGSGLNLSEKVAALDFFADFIIKAQARRNSPQQTQCSAEATLVAALSVQFVTLLPTRAGIVQQAVGSCLSGQSVQMQSVQSTLRSSTVEELLTLADEHKDDSALRIAYLSRAALLSYNEKRYDLTIRILDGMTDEERIADLEFWEDLRSSAAAFLAFVRYQNGDHQGWRTVFENTPIDIRAFAQFGLVSLFTVNEIPTQAVRIEVLQSAAKFMARSEKPFSRKSAYWFGLVGQMSNLKQFSDASDVLKDIANAFNAAQKQTEEKGDRLEISRHHARSGLTAELLDVQNARLSEIIGSVNDPRSRVNINFVLLNVAVQKYQTLKRELGYLESEKLD
;
A
#
# COMPACT_ATOMS: atom_id res chain seq x y z
N MET A 1 1.72 3.98 5.92
CA MET A 1 1.66 2.50 6.08
C MET A 1 0.53 2.18 7.04
N SER A 2 -0.55 1.56 6.55
CA SER A 2 -1.66 1.10 7.40
C SER A 2 -1.19 -0.05 8.29
N ALA A 3 -1.36 0.08 9.60
CA ALA A 3 -1.08 -0.98 10.57
C ALA A 3 -2.00 -2.21 10.42
N PHE A 4 -3.09 -2.08 9.65
CA PHE A 4 -4.05 -3.15 9.38
C PHE A 4 -4.28 -3.26 7.89
N PRO A 5 -3.36 -3.91 7.16
CA PRO A 5 -3.55 -4.14 5.74
C PRO A 5 -4.77 -5.03 5.46
N GLU A 6 -5.30 -5.79 6.41
CA GLU A 6 -6.58 -6.50 6.26
C GLU A 6 -7.80 -5.59 6.08
N VAL A 7 -7.71 -4.32 6.44
CA VAL A 7 -8.82 -3.35 6.28
C VAL A 7 -8.81 -2.71 4.89
N LEU A 8 -7.69 -2.80 4.13
CA LEU A 8 -7.54 -2.15 2.82
C LEU A 8 -6.81 -2.98 1.74
N ALA A 9 -6.30 -4.18 2.02
CA ALA A 9 -5.39 -4.88 1.12
C ALA A 9 -5.47 -6.41 1.23
N ALA A 10 -6.10 -7.03 0.24
CA ALA A 10 -5.84 -8.41 -0.15
C ALA A 10 -4.55 -8.57 -1.00
N ALA A 11 -3.73 -7.52 -1.15
CA ALA A 11 -2.62 -7.51 -2.10
C ALA A 11 -1.36 -6.80 -1.60
N LEU A 12 -0.97 -7.02 -0.35
CA LEU A 12 0.44 -6.82 0.04
C LEU A 12 1.23 -8.11 -0.21
N PRO A 13 2.52 -8.02 -0.59
CA PRO A 13 3.38 -9.19 -0.77
C PRO A 13 3.27 -10.13 0.44
N ARG A 14 3.15 -11.44 0.19
CA ARG A 14 3.22 -12.45 1.27
C ARG A 14 4.58 -12.29 1.95
N GLY A 15 4.56 -11.69 3.14
CA GLY A 15 5.75 -11.22 3.87
C GLY A 15 5.67 -9.78 4.40
N SER A 16 4.61 -9.02 4.07
CA SER A 16 4.43 -7.61 4.45
C SER A 16 3.32 -7.37 5.47
N GLY A 17 2.65 -8.43 5.95
CA GLY A 17 1.74 -8.33 7.08
C GLY A 17 2.55 -8.30 8.37
N LEU A 18 2.16 -7.43 9.31
CA LEU A 18 2.62 -7.54 10.69
C LEU A 18 2.43 -8.99 11.16
N ASN A 19 3.45 -9.60 11.75
CA ASN A 19 3.30 -10.90 12.39
C ASN A 19 2.31 -10.79 13.57
N LEU A 20 1.87 -11.93 14.12
CA LEU A 20 0.84 -11.92 15.17
C LEU A 20 1.22 -11.03 16.36
N SER A 21 2.49 -11.05 16.80
CA SER A 21 2.96 -10.21 17.90
C SER A 21 2.98 -8.73 17.54
N GLU A 22 3.31 -8.37 16.31
CA GLU A 22 3.28 -6.99 15.81
C GLU A 22 1.85 -6.47 15.64
N LYS A 23 0.89 -7.31 15.23
CA LYS A 23 -0.53 -6.96 15.18
C LYS A 23 -1.10 -6.70 16.57
N VAL A 24 -0.75 -7.55 17.54
CA VAL A 24 -1.12 -7.37 18.94
C VAL A 24 -0.50 -6.09 19.49
N ALA A 25 0.79 -5.82 19.23
CA ALA A 25 1.44 -4.58 19.64
C ALA A 25 0.82 -3.33 19.00
N ALA A 26 0.42 -3.40 17.74
CA ALA A 26 -0.29 -2.33 17.06
C ALA A 26 -1.67 -2.09 17.68
N LEU A 27 -2.45 -3.15 17.93
CA LEU A 27 -3.74 -3.05 18.63
C LEU A 27 -3.56 -2.45 20.04
N ASP A 28 -2.55 -2.88 20.78
CA ASP A 28 -2.24 -2.31 22.09
C ASP A 28 -1.89 -0.83 22.02
N PHE A 29 -1.12 -0.42 21.01
CA PHE A 29 -0.86 0.98 20.74
C PHE A 29 -2.16 1.75 20.45
N PHE A 30 -3.05 1.23 19.61
CA PHE A 30 -4.33 1.89 19.31
C PHE A 30 -5.27 1.94 20.51
N ALA A 31 -5.23 0.93 21.38
CA ALA A 31 -5.95 0.94 22.64
C ALA A 31 -5.45 2.06 23.55
N ASP A 32 -4.14 2.13 23.79
CA ASP A 32 -3.53 3.17 24.62
C ASP A 32 -3.74 4.56 24.01
N PHE A 33 -3.71 4.67 22.69
CA PHE A 33 -3.94 5.90 21.95
C PHE A 33 -5.34 6.44 22.18
N ILE A 34 -6.39 5.63 21.99
CA ILE A 34 -7.77 6.10 22.19
C ILE A 34 -8.10 6.36 23.66
N ILE A 35 -7.56 5.57 24.59
CA ILE A 35 -7.76 5.77 26.03
C ILE A 35 -7.12 7.10 26.46
N LYS A 36 -5.92 7.41 25.96
CA LYS A 36 -5.26 8.70 26.22
C LYS A 36 -6.02 9.86 25.57
N ALA A 37 -6.53 9.69 24.35
CA ALA A 37 -7.34 10.71 23.68
C ALA A 37 -8.64 10.99 24.44
N GLN A 38 -9.33 9.96 24.92
CA GLN A 38 -10.50 10.07 25.77
C GLN A 38 -10.19 10.83 27.07
N ALA A 39 -9.10 10.49 27.76
CA ALA A 39 -8.71 11.14 29.00
C ALA A 39 -8.43 12.65 28.82
N ARG A 40 -7.89 13.05 27.66
CA ARG A 40 -7.62 14.45 27.31
C ARG A 40 -8.88 15.26 27.02
N ARG A 41 -10.00 14.63 26.63
CA ARG A 41 -11.31 15.29 26.44
C ARG A 41 -11.79 16.02 27.69
N ASN A 42 -11.38 15.57 28.87
CA ASN A 42 -11.73 16.19 30.15
C ASN A 42 -10.87 17.43 30.48
N SER A 43 -9.92 17.80 29.62
CA SER A 43 -9.07 18.98 29.79
C SER A 43 -9.65 20.19 29.04
N PRO A 44 -9.69 21.39 29.65
CA PRO A 44 -10.32 22.58 29.06
C PRO A 44 -9.64 23.12 27.78
N GLN A 45 -8.55 22.52 27.29
CA GLN A 45 -7.79 22.96 26.11
C GLN A 45 -7.88 22.02 24.89
N GLN A 46 -8.56 20.87 24.94
CA GLN A 46 -8.69 19.96 23.80
C GLN A 46 -10.11 19.41 23.66
N THR A 47 -10.75 19.67 22.53
CA THR A 47 -12.21 19.54 22.41
C THR A 47 -12.75 18.32 21.65
N GLN A 48 -11.96 17.55 20.89
CA GLN A 48 -12.54 16.44 20.09
C GLN A 48 -11.55 15.28 19.94
N CYS A 49 -12.00 14.06 20.24
CA CYS A 49 -11.28 12.80 20.00
C CYS A 49 -12.01 11.86 19.02
N SER A 50 -12.92 12.43 18.22
CA SER A 50 -13.83 11.71 17.33
C SER A 50 -13.12 11.11 16.11
N ALA A 51 -12.07 11.76 15.60
CA ALA A 51 -11.27 11.25 14.48
C ALA A 51 -10.48 10.00 14.91
N GLU A 52 -9.85 10.07 16.07
CA GLU A 52 -9.15 8.96 16.71
C GLU A 52 -10.10 7.80 17.00
N ALA A 53 -11.29 8.11 17.50
CA ALA A 53 -12.32 7.10 17.76
C ALA A 53 -12.80 6.41 16.48
N THR A 54 -12.96 7.16 15.38
CA THR A 54 -13.39 6.61 14.09
C THR A 54 -12.34 5.65 13.53
N LEU A 55 -11.06 6.03 13.60
CA LEU A 55 -9.94 5.20 13.20
C LEU A 55 -9.88 3.89 14.01
N VAL A 56 -10.03 3.99 15.33
CA VAL A 56 -9.91 2.84 16.24
C VAL A 56 -11.16 1.94 16.18
N ALA A 57 -12.35 2.52 15.92
CA ALA A 57 -13.59 1.76 15.75
C ALA A 57 -13.55 0.79 14.56
N ALA A 58 -12.82 1.14 13.50
CA ALA A 58 -12.62 0.28 12.33
C ALA A 58 -11.90 -1.04 12.66
N LEU A 59 -11.25 -1.11 13.83
CA LEU A 59 -10.46 -2.25 14.30
C LEU A 59 -11.20 -3.10 15.35
N SER A 60 -12.50 -2.81 15.58
CA SER A 60 -13.29 -3.40 16.66
C SER A 60 -13.31 -4.93 16.62
N VAL A 61 -13.41 -5.52 15.43
CA VAL A 61 -13.37 -6.99 15.27
C VAL A 61 -12.01 -7.54 15.68
N GLN A 62 -10.93 -6.90 15.27
CA GLN A 62 -9.56 -7.30 15.59
C GLN A 62 -9.26 -7.18 17.09
N PHE A 63 -9.82 -6.17 17.78
CA PHE A 63 -9.75 -6.08 19.24
C PHE A 63 -10.45 -7.25 19.93
N VAL A 64 -11.65 -7.63 19.49
CA VAL A 64 -12.38 -8.77 20.06
C VAL A 64 -11.63 -10.08 19.82
N THR A 65 -11.04 -10.26 18.63
CA THR A 65 -10.37 -11.51 18.26
C THR A 65 -8.97 -11.64 18.86
N LEU A 66 -8.16 -10.58 18.83
CA LEU A 66 -6.72 -10.65 19.15
C LEU A 66 -6.36 -10.01 20.50
N LEU A 67 -7.22 -9.16 21.05
CA LEU A 67 -6.95 -8.44 22.31
C LEU A 67 -8.22 -8.32 23.18
N PRO A 68 -8.91 -9.44 23.48
CA PRO A 68 -10.25 -9.44 24.07
C PRO A 68 -10.31 -8.77 25.45
N THR A 69 -9.22 -8.83 26.21
CA THR A 69 -9.11 -8.23 27.54
C THR A 69 -9.20 -6.70 27.52
N ARG A 70 -8.84 -6.05 26.41
CA ARG A 70 -8.95 -4.59 26.24
C ARG A 70 -10.12 -4.16 25.36
N ALA A 71 -10.76 -5.08 24.63
CA ALA A 71 -11.82 -4.77 23.68
C ALA A 71 -12.96 -3.94 24.30
N GLY A 72 -13.42 -4.29 25.50
CA GLY A 72 -14.48 -3.55 26.20
C GLY A 72 -14.06 -2.13 26.59
N ILE A 73 -12.84 -1.95 27.08
CA ILE A 73 -12.29 -0.63 27.47
C ILE A 73 -12.11 0.25 26.23
N VAL A 74 -11.62 -0.32 25.13
CA VAL A 74 -11.49 0.37 23.85
C VAL A 74 -12.84 0.78 23.29
N GLN A 75 -13.85 -0.10 23.31
CA GLN A 75 -15.21 0.23 22.88
C GLN A 75 -15.81 1.36 23.72
N GLN A 76 -15.59 1.34 25.04
CA GLN A 76 -16.05 2.41 25.93
C GLN A 76 -15.34 3.73 25.63
N ALA A 77 -14.03 3.71 25.35
CA ALA A 77 -13.26 4.90 25.00
C ALA A 77 -13.68 5.49 23.65
N VAL A 78 -13.86 4.64 22.64
CA VAL A 78 -14.42 5.00 21.33
C VAL A 78 -15.81 5.61 21.49
N GLY A 79 -16.72 4.92 22.19
CA GLY A 79 -18.07 5.42 22.44
C GLY A 79 -18.07 6.75 23.19
N SER A 80 -17.19 6.91 24.17
CA SER A 80 -17.01 8.17 24.91
C SER A 80 -16.38 9.27 24.07
N CYS A 81 -15.62 8.97 23.03
CA CYS A 81 -15.09 9.99 22.11
C CYS A 81 -16.08 10.37 21.02
N LEU A 82 -17.01 9.47 20.69
CA LEU A 82 -18.11 9.71 19.75
C LEU A 82 -19.36 10.30 20.41
N SER A 83 -19.49 10.25 21.75
CA SER A 83 -20.65 10.74 22.52
C SER A 83 -20.80 12.27 22.59
N GLY A 84 -20.15 13.00 21.70
CA GLY A 84 -20.35 14.43 21.46
C GLY A 84 -20.58 14.79 19.99
N GLN A 85 -20.66 13.79 19.11
CA GLN A 85 -21.07 14.01 17.72
C GLN A 85 -22.57 14.31 17.70
N SER A 86 -23.00 15.22 16.82
CA SER A 86 -24.43 15.44 16.58
C SER A 86 -25.11 14.11 16.28
N VAL A 87 -26.36 13.92 16.72
CA VAL A 87 -27.18 12.72 16.45
C VAL A 87 -27.13 12.31 14.98
N GLN A 88 -26.98 13.31 14.10
CA GLN A 88 -26.82 13.19 12.65
C GLN A 88 -25.51 12.49 12.23
N MET A 89 -24.35 12.78 12.85
CA MET A 89 -23.10 12.07 12.55
C MET A 89 -23.13 10.61 13.04
N GLN A 90 -23.77 10.35 14.19
CA GLN A 90 -23.94 8.98 14.68
C GLN A 90 -24.89 8.16 13.78
N SER A 91 -25.96 8.78 13.26
CA SER A 91 -26.84 8.11 12.30
C SER A 91 -26.14 7.86 10.96
N VAL A 92 -25.31 8.80 10.49
CA VAL A 92 -24.51 8.60 9.28
C VAL A 92 -23.54 7.43 9.46
N GLN A 93 -22.82 7.34 10.58
CA GLN A 93 -21.91 6.22 10.84
C GLN A 93 -22.62 4.87 11.00
N SER A 94 -23.82 4.82 11.57
CA SER A 94 -24.58 3.57 11.66
C SER A 94 -25.13 3.15 10.29
N THR A 95 -25.69 4.08 9.51
CA THR A 95 -26.15 3.83 8.13
C THR A 95 -25.01 3.35 7.24
N LEU A 96 -23.84 3.99 7.29
CA LEU A 96 -22.65 3.57 6.52
C LEU A 96 -22.18 2.13 6.83
N ARG A 97 -22.51 1.59 8.01
CA ARG A 97 -22.08 0.25 8.45
C ARG A 97 -23.06 -0.85 8.05
N SER A 98 -24.36 -0.56 7.98
CA SER A 98 -25.40 -1.55 7.69
C SER A 98 -25.97 -1.50 6.28
N SER A 99 -25.58 -0.52 5.47
CA SER A 99 -26.16 -0.32 4.14
C SER A 99 -25.50 -1.13 3.02
N THR A 100 -26.31 -1.48 2.02
CA THR A 100 -25.88 -2.08 0.74
C THR A 100 -25.23 -1.04 -0.18
N VAL A 101 -24.55 -1.49 -1.24
CA VAL A 101 -23.96 -0.58 -2.24
C VAL A 101 -25.05 0.31 -2.87
N GLU A 102 -26.17 -0.28 -3.25
CA GLU A 102 -27.28 0.41 -3.90
C GLU A 102 -27.97 1.44 -2.98
N GLU A 103 -28.13 1.13 -1.69
CA GLU A 103 -28.61 2.09 -0.68
C GLU A 103 -27.67 3.28 -0.54
N LEU A 104 -26.35 3.03 -0.48
CA LEU A 104 -25.36 4.10 -0.34
C LEU A 104 -25.34 5.01 -1.57
N LEU A 105 -25.49 4.46 -2.78
CA LEU A 105 -25.60 5.27 -3.99
C LEU A 105 -26.88 6.11 -4.01
N THR A 106 -27.99 5.55 -3.54
CA THR A 106 -29.26 6.29 -3.40
C THR A 106 -29.11 7.46 -2.42
N LEU A 107 -28.51 7.20 -1.25
CA LEU A 107 -28.24 8.23 -0.24
C LEU A 107 -27.30 9.32 -0.76
N ALA A 108 -26.27 8.95 -1.53
CA ALA A 108 -25.36 9.90 -2.17
C ALA A 108 -26.10 10.83 -3.15
N ASP A 109 -27.08 10.32 -3.89
CA ASP A 109 -27.89 11.10 -4.83
C ASP A 109 -28.92 11.98 -4.13
N GLU A 110 -29.54 11.48 -3.05
CA GLU A 110 -30.42 12.27 -2.18
C GLU A 110 -29.69 13.45 -1.53
N HIS A 111 -28.40 13.30 -1.26
CA HIS A 111 -27.56 14.29 -0.60
C HIS A 111 -26.62 15.02 -1.57
N LYS A 112 -26.99 15.13 -2.86
CA LYS A 112 -26.18 15.80 -3.89
C LYS A 112 -25.73 17.23 -3.56
N ASP A 113 -26.52 17.95 -2.76
CA ASP A 113 -26.25 19.34 -2.37
C ASP A 113 -25.41 19.42 -1.08
N ASP A 114 -25.20 18.31 -0.38
CA ASP A 114 -24.29 18.19 0.76
C ASP A 114 -23.05 17.39 0.35
N SER A 115 -22.03 18.12 -0.12
CA SER A 115 -20.79 17.54 -0.62
C SER A 115 -20.12 16.60 0.40
N ALA A 116 -20.13 16.92 1.69
CA ALA A 116 -19.47 16.10 2.70
C ALA A 116 -20.15 14.75 2.90
N LEU A 117 -21.50 14.74 2.97
CA LEU A 117 -22.27 13.51 3.11
C LEU A 117 -22.23 12.67 1.83
N ARG A 118 -22.34 13.31 0.67
CA ARG A 118 -22.22 12.62 -0.62
C ARG A 118 -20.87 11.93 -0.76
N ILE A 119 -19.76 12.60 -0.46
CA ILE A 119 -18.41 12.01 -0.49
C ILE A 119 -18.34 10.79 0.43
N ALA A 120 -18.87 10.89 1.66
CA ALA A 120 -18.85 9.78 2.60
C ALA A 120 -19.62 8.55 2.07
N TYR A 121 -20.79 8.76 1.47
CA TYR A 121 -21.59 7.69 0.88
C TYR A 121 -20.93 7.08 -0.36
N LEU A 122 -20.41 7.90 -1.29
CA LEU A 122 -19.73 7.42 -2.50
C LEU A 122 -18.45 6.64 -2.16
N SER A 123 -17.62 7.16 -1.27
CA SER A 123 -16.39 6.48 -0.82
C SER A 123 -16.70 5.14 -0.15
N ARG A 124 -17.77 5.07 0.65
CA ARG A 124 -18.21 3.83 1.27
C ARG A 124 -18.79 2.84 0.26
N ALA A 125 -19.59 3.31 -0.69
CA ALA A 125 -20.16 2.48 -1.76
C ALA A 125 -19.06 1.88 -2.62
N ALA A 126 -18.05 2.67 -3.00
CA ALA A 126 -16.90 2.22 -3.76
C ALA A 126 -16.12 1.12 -3.00
N LEU A 127 -15.85 1.33 -1.72
CA LEU A 127 -15.14 0.37 -0.87
C LEU A 127 -15.94 -0.93 -0.66
N LEU A 128 -17.25 -0.83 -0.42
CA LEU A 128 -18.10 -1.99 -0.26
C LEU A 128 -18.18 -2.79 -1.56
N SER A 129 -18.40 -2.12 -2.70
CA SER A 129 -18.35 -2.72 -4.03
C SER A 129 -17.01 -3.43 -4.30
N TYR A 130 -15.91 -2.84 -3.84
CA TYR A 130 -14.58 -3.42 -3.98
C TYR A 130 -14.45 -4.72 -3.15
N ASN A 131 -14.92 -4.70 -1.91
CA ASN A 131 -14.92 -5.87 -1.02
C ASN A 131 -15.83 -6.99 -1.54
N GLU A 132 -16.93 -6.65 -2.22
CA GLU A 132 -17.80 -7.57 -2.95
C GLU A 132 -17.21 -8.05 -4.29
N LYS A 133 -15.98 -7.64 -4.63
CA LYS A 133 -15.28 -7.95 -5.88
C LYS A 133 -15.98 -7.43 -7.15
N ARG A 134 -16.87 -6.44 -7.01
CA ARG A 134 -17.54 -5.72 -8.11
C ARG A 134 -16.61 -4.60 -8.61
N TYR A 135 -15.39 -4.94 -9.03
CA TYR A 135 -14.33 -3.97 -9.34
C TYR A 135 -14.70 -2.96 -10.42
N ASP A 136 -15.46 -3.39 -11.43
CA ASP A 136 -15.96 -2.51 -12.50
C ASP A 136 -16.95 -1.45 -11.96
N LEU A 137 -17.81 -1.83 -11.00
CA LEU A 137 -18.69 -0.89 -10.32
C LEU A 137 -17.91 0.06 -9.42
N THR A 138 -16.92 -0.45 -8.67
CA THR A 138 -16.02 0.41 -7.87
C THR A 138 -15.39 1.49 -8.73
N ILE A 139 -14.86 1.12 -9.90
CA ILE A 139 -14.28 2.06 -10.87
C ILE A 139 -15.33 3.09 -11.32
N ARG A 140 -16.53 2.65 -11.68
CA ARG A 140 -17.61 3.56 -12.10
C ARG A 140 -18.03 4.56 -11.02
N ILE A 141 -18.12 4.12 -9.76
CA ILE A 141 -18.44 5.01 -8.63
C ILE A 141 -17.35 6.06 -8.46
N LEU A 142 -16.08 5.64 -8.43
CA LEU A 142 -14.93 6.53 -8.24
C LEU A 142 -14.75 7.51 -9.41
N ASP A 143 -14.90 7.04 -10.64
CA ASP A 143 -14.79 7.88 -11.84
C ASP A 143 -15.97 8.86 -11.96
N GLY A 144 -17.12 8.53 -11.35
CA GLY A 144 -18.30 9.39 -11.26
C GLY A 144 -18.20 10.52 -10.22
N MET A 145 -17.22 10.49 -9.33
CA MET A 145 -16.96 11.58 -8.37
C MET A 145 -16.40 12.82 -9.09
N THR A 146 -16.78 14.03 -8.66
CA THR A 146 -16.20 15.28 -9.15
C THR A 146 -14.78 15.49 -8.62
N ASP A 147 -14.04 16.45 -9.18
CA ASP A 147 -12.68 16.73 -8.72
C ASP A 147 -12.66 17.24 -7.27
N GLU A 148 -13.64 18.05 -6.85
CA GLU A 148 -13.80 18.48 -5.47
C GLU A 148 -14.06 17.30 -4.52
N GLU A 149 -14.90 16.35 -4.95
CA GLU A 149 -15.21 15.14 -4.19
C GLU A 149 -13.98 14.23 -4.04
N ARG A 150 -13.14 14.15 -5.08
CA ARG A 150 -11.88 13.38 -5.06
C ARG A 150 -10.84 14.02 -4.16
N ILE A 151 -10.69 15.34 -4.19
CA ILE A 151 -9.64 16.06 -3.43
C ILE A 151 -9.82 15.90 -1.92
N ALA A 152 -11.05 15.71 -1.44
CA ALA A 152 -11.33 15.51 -0.02
C ALA A 152 -10.59 14.31 0.59
N ASP A 153 -10.39 13.23 -0.19
CA ASP A 153 -9.53 12.10 0.18
C ASP A 153 -8.85 11.50 -1.07
N LEU A 154 -7.97 12.30 -1.67
CA LEU A 154 -7.34 11.97 -2.94
C LEU A 154 -6.49 10.70 -2.82
N GLU A 155 -5.80 10.49 -1.69
CA GLU A 155 -4.97 9.30 -1.50
C GLU A 155 -5.82 8.04 -1.46
N PHE A 156 -6.92 8.02 -0.70
CA PHE A 156 -7.85 6.90 -0.68
C PHE A 156 -8.44 6.62 -2.06
N TRP A 157 -8.89 7.66 -2.78
CA TRP A 157 -9.46 7.52 -4.11
C TRP A 157 -8.45 6.86 -5.07
N GLU A 158 -7.22 7.35 -5.08
CA GLU A 158 -6.14 6.86 -5.96
C GLU A 158 -5.74 5.42 -5.66
N ASP A 159 -5.61 5.08 -4.37
CA ASP A 159 -5.23 3.74 -3.93
C ASP A 159 -6.35 2.73 -4.23
N LEU A 160 -7.61 3.07 -3.94
CA LEU A 160 -8.75 2.20 -4.23
C LEU A 160 -8.97 2.05 -5.74
N ARG A 161 -8.89 3.15 -6.50
CA ARG A 161 -9.08 3.14 -7.96
C ARG A 161 -8.00 2.35 -8.69
N SER A 162 -6.74 2.50 -8.27
CA SER A 162 -5.62 1.73 -8.84
C SER A 162 -5.70 0.25 -8.47
N SER A 163 -6.10 -0.08 -7.24
CA SER A 163 -6.31 -1.46 -6.81
C SER A 163 -7.47 -2.12 -7.58
N ALA A 164 -8.61 -1.45 -7.70
CA ALA A 164 -9.76 -1.95 -8.46
C ALA A 164 -9.39 -2.19 -9.94
N ALA A 165 -8.58 -1.31 -10.55
CA ALA A 165 -8.06 -1.50 -11.90
C ALA A 165 -7.16 -2.74 -12.01
N ALA A 166 -6.25 -2.95 -11.06
CA ALA A 166 -5.39 -4.14 -11.02
C ALA A 166 -6.21 -5.44 -10.98
N PHE A 167 -7.21 -5.51 -10.09
CA PHE A 167 -8.06 -6.68 -9.96
C PHE A 167 -8.98 -6.88 -11.16
N LEU A 168 -9.57 -5.82 -11.72
CA LEU A 168 -10.39 -5.93 -12.92
C LEU A 168 -9.57 -6.42 -14.11
N ALA A 169 -8.35 -5.89 -14.29
CA ALA A 169 -7.42 -6.35 -15.32
C ALA A 169 -7.05 -7.83 -15.11
N PHE A 170 -6.81 -8.24 -13.87
CA PHE A 170 -6.53 -9.64 -13.53
C PHE A 170 -7.70 -10.57 -13.88
N VAL A 171 -8.94 -10.21 -13.51
CA VAL A 171 -10.15 -10.98 -13.84
C VAL A 171 -10.34 -11.09 -15.36
N ARG A 172 -10.18 -9.98 -16.09
CA ARG A 172 -10.24 -9.95 -17.56
C ARG A 172 -9.20 -10.89 -18.17
N TYR A 173 -7.97 -10.82 -17.70
CA TYR A 173 -6.88 -11.68 -18.14
C TYR A 173 -7.18 -13.16 -17.89
N GLN A 174 -7.62 -13.52 -16.68
CA GLN A 174 -7.96 -14.92 -16.34
C GLN A 174 -9.11 -15.47 -17.19
N ASN A 175 -10.04 -14.62 -17.62
CA ASN A 175 -11.15 -14.98 -18.50
C ASN A 175 -10.76 -15.03 -19.99
N GLY A 176 -9.48 -14.87 -20.34
CA GLY A 176 -9.00 -14.89 -21.73
C GLY A 176 -9.25 -13.59 -22.51
N ASP A 177 -9.73 -12.53 -21.85
CA ASP A 177 -9.94 -11.21 -22.46
C ASP A 177 -8.62 -10.44 -22.54
N HIS A 178 -7.75 -10.89 -23.46
CA HIS A 178 -6.39 -10.37 -23.64
C HIS A 178 -6.32 -8.90 -24.08
N GLN A 179 -7.41 -8.35 -24.65
CA GLN A 179 -7.50 -6.93 -24.99
C GLN A 179 -8.12 -6.12 -23.85
N GLY A 180 -9.14 -6.68 -23.19
CA GLY A 180 -9.86 -6.01 -22.12
C GLY A 180 -8.98 -5.67 -20.92
N TRP A 181 -8.04 -6.54 -20.52
CA TRP A 181 -7.15 -6.20 -19.39
C TRP A 181 -6.23 -5.02 -19.69
N ARG A 182 -5.78 -4.86 -20.95
CA ARG A 182 -4.97 -3.69 -21.37
C ARG A 182 -5.81 -2.43 -21.37
N THR A 183 -7.04 -2.53 -21.88
CA THR A 183 -8.01 -1.42 -21.92
C THR A 183 -8.28 -0.85 -20.52
N VAL A 184 -8.31 -1.71 -19.48
CA VAL A 184 -8.45 -1.25 -18.08
C VAL A 184 -7.34 -0.26 -17.70
N PHE A 185 -6.08 -0.51 -18.11
CA PHE A 185 -4.98 0.40 -17.80
C PHE A 185 -4.95 1.65 -18.66
N GLU A 186 -5.36 1.55 -19.93
CA GLU A 186 -5.53 2.72 -20.80
C GLU A 186 -6.55 3.71 -20.22
N ASN A 187 -7.64 3.18 -19.65
CA ASN A 187 -8.68 3.95 -18.96
C ASN A 187 -8.32 4.31 -17.51
N THR A 188 -7.18 3.86 -17.00
CA THR A 188 -6.70 4.27 -15.67
C THR A 188 -5.93 5.59 -15.79
N PRO A 189 -6.22 6.59 -14.94
CA PRO A 189 -5.53 7.88 -14.97
C PRO A 189 -4.01 7.71 -14.91
N ILE A 190 -3.28 8.53 -15.67
CA ILE A 190 -1.84 8.36 -15.90
C ILE A 190 -1.03 8.38 -14.59
N ASP A 191 -1.44 9.22 -13.64
CA ASP A 191 -0.73 9.41 -12.37
C ASP A 191 -0.78 8.20 -11.44
N ILE A 192 -1.80 7.35 -11.60
CA ILE A 192 -2.00 6.14 -10.78
C ILE A 192 -1.84 4.83 -11.56
N ARG A 193 -1.65 4.91 -12.88
CA ARG A 193 -1.53 3.75 -13.78
C ARG A 193 -0.38 2.83 -13.37
N ALA A 194 0.76 3.40 -12.97
CA ALA A 194 1.91 2.62 -12.52
C ALA A 194 1.60 1.76 -11.29
N PHE A 195 0.79 2.27 -10.35
CA PHE A 195 0.37 1.52 -9.17
C PHE A 195 -0.58 0.38 -9.53
N ALA A 196 -1.53 0.62 -10.45
CA ALA A 196 -2.44 -0.42 -10.93
C ALA A 196 -1.69 -1.55 -11.66
N GLN A 197 -0.72 -1.20 -12.50
CA GLN A 197 0.11 -2.18 -13.22
C GLN A 197 0.99 -2.99 -12.26
N PHE A 198 1.62 -2.34 -11.27
CA PHE A 198 2.34 -3.03 -10.21
C PHE A 198 1.43 -3.98 -9.41
N GLY A 199 0.21 -3.53 -9.10
CA GLY A 199 -0.82 -4.33 -8.44
C GLY A 199 -1.11 -5.61 -9.22
N LEU A 200 -1.35 -5.52 -10.53
CA LEU A 200 -1.63 -6.68 -11.38
C LEU A 200 -0.49 -7.71 -11.32
N VAL A 201 0.77 -7.26 -11.42
CA VAL A 201 1.92 -8.18 -11.37
C VAL A 201 1.99 -8.92 -10.04
N SER A 202 1.60 -8.25 -8.96
CA SER A 202 1.57 -8.81 -7.60
C SER A 202 0.44 -9.83 -7.40
N LEU A 203 -0.57 -9.87 -8.29
CA LEU A 203 -1.67 -10.84 -8.25
C LEU A 203 -1.32 -12.16 -8.94
N PHE A 204 -0.37 -12.18 -9.87
CA PHE A 204 0.07 -13.41 -10.51
C PHE A 204 0.88 -14.29 -9.55
N THR A 205 0.62 -15.60 -9.57
CA THR A 205 1.47 -16.53 -8.82
C THR A 205 2.81 -16.71 -9.53
N VAL A 206 3.88 -16.95 -8.76
CA VAL A 206 5.25 -17.04 -9.29
C VAL A 206 5.42 -18.18 -10.31
N ASN A 207 4.52 -19.17 -10.29
CA ASN A 207 4.64 -20.41 -11.06
C ASN A 207 3.78 -20.45 -12.34
N GLU A 208 3.01 -19.41 -12.65
CA GLU A 208 2.23 -19.35 -13.89
C GLU A 208 3.12 -18.98 -15.09
N ILE A 209 3.87 -19.96 -15.62
CA ILE A 209 4.73 -19.83 -16.82
C ILE A 209 4.06 -19.08 -18.00
N PRO A 210 2.77 -19.32 -18.36
CA PRO A 210 2.15 -18.59 -19.47
C PRO A 210 1.95 -17.08 -19.22
N THR A 211 2.27 -16.57 -18.02
CA THR A 211 2.15 -15.14 -17.66
C THR A 211 3.48 -14.39 -17.71
N GLN A 212 4.62 -15.05 -17.92
CA GLN A 212 5.93 -14.40 -17.74
C GLN A 212 6.16 -13.23 -18.71
N ALA A 213 5.83 -13.40 -19.99
CA ALA A 213 5.94 -12.33 -20.98
C ALA A 213 5.04 -11.14 -20.65
N VAL A 214 3.81 -11.41 -20.19
CA VAL A 214 2.84 -10.38 -19.77
C VAL A 214 3.34 -9.66 -18.52
N ARG A 215 3.89 -10.39 -17.55
CA ARG A 215 4.47 -9.80 -16.34
C ARG A 215 5.63 -8.87 -16.68
N ILE A 216 6.51 -9.27 -17.60
CA ILE A 216 7.62 -8.42 -18.07
C ILE A 216 7.07 -7.17 -18.77
N GLU A 217 6.12 -7.33 -19.71
CA GLU A 217 5.46 -6.22 -20.41
C GLU A 217 4.87 -5.20 -19.42
N VAL A 218 4.11 -5.69 -18.43
CA VAL A 218 3.45 -4.86 -17.42
C VAL A 218 4.46 -4.20 -16.48
N LEU A 219 5.52 -4.91 -16.06
CA LEU A 219 6.58 -4.34 -15.21
C LEU A 219 7.35 -3.23 -15.91
N GLN A 220 7.74 -3.43 -17.17
CA GLN A 220 8.43 -2.41 -17.96
C GLN A 220 7.54 -1.17 -18.17
N SER A 221 6.26 -1.39 -18.45
CA SER A 221 5.26 -0.31 -18.54
C SER A 221 5.12 0.44 -17.22
N ALA A 222 4.99 -0.28 -16.09
CA ALA A 222 4.88 0.29 -14.76
C ALA A 222 6.11 1.14 -14.39
N ALA A 223 7.33 0.65 -14.67
CA ALA A 223 8.56 1.40 -14.44
C ALA A 223 8.58 2.72 -15.22
N LYS A 224 8.21 2.69 -16.50
CA LYS A 224 8.12 3.88 -17.35
C LYS A 224 7.11 4.90 -16.82
N PHE A 225 5.92 4.46 -16.40
CA PHE A 225 4.92 5.36 -15.82
C PHE A 225 5.33 5.87 -14.43
N MET A 226 6.02 5.07 -13.61
CA MET A 226 6.51 5.48 -12.30
C MET A 226 7.55 6.61 -12.40
N ALA A 227 8.45 6.51 -13.39
CA ALA A 227 9.45 7.54 -13.68
C ALA A 227 8.81 8.88 -14.13
N ARG A 228 7.65 8.81 -14.80
CA ARG A 228 6.92 9.99 -15.32
C ARG A 228 5.89 10.56 -14.35
N SER A 229 5.46 9.79 -13.36
CA SER A 229 4.44 10.21 -12.40
C SER A 229 4.89 11.43 -11.60
N GLU A 230 4.03 12.44 -11.48
CA GLU A 230 4.28 13.65 -10.70
C GLU A 230 4.12 13.45 -9.19
N LYS A 231 3.74 12.23 -8.77
CA LYS A 231 3.57 11.93 -7.35
C LYS A 231 4.89 12.12 -6.57
N PRO A 232 4.83 12.59 -5.32
CA PRO A 232 6.02 12.75 -4.48
C PRO A 232 6.85 11.47 -4.39
N PHE A 233 8.18 11.61 -4.35
CA PHE A 233 9.09 10.47 -4.25
C PHE A 233 8.73 9.55 -3.07
N SER A 234 8.36 10.12 -1.92
CA SER A 234 7.93 9.37 -0.73
C SER A 234 6.80 8.39 -1.05
N ARG A 235 5.81 8.80 -1.83
CA ARG A 235 4.66 7.97 -2.23
C ARG A 235 5.04 6.88 -3.22
N LYS A 236 5.94 7.18 -4.17
CA LYS A 236 6.34 6.22 -5.21
C LYS A 236 7.39 5.21 -4.74
N SER A 237 8.24 5.59 -3.80
CA SER A 237 9.50 4.88 -3.49
C SER A 237 9.29 3.39 -3.16
N ALA A 238 8.32 3.04 -2.32
CA ALA A 238 8.05 1.64 -1.96
C ALA A 238 7.67 0.79 -3.18
N TYR A 239 6.74 1.29 -4.02
CA TYR A 239 6.33 0.61 -5.25
C TYR A 239 7.48 0.49 -6.25
N TRP A 240 8.30 1.55 -6.35
CA TRP A 240 9.40 1.59 -7.29
C TRP A 240 10.50 0.60 -6.94
N PHE A 241 10.87 0.48 -5.66
CA PHE A 241 11.75 -0.59 -5.20
C PHE A 241 11.10 -1.97 -5.37
N GLY A 242 9.80 -2.10 -5.16
CA GLY A 242 9.06 -3.32 -5.45
C GLY A 242 9.19 -3.77 -6.92
N LEU A 243 9.20 -2.82 -7.88
CA LEU A 243 9.43 -3.12 -9.30
C LEU A 243 10.81 -3.73 -9.54
N VAL A 244 11.87 -3.21 -8.90
CA VAL A 244 13.22 -3.77 -8.98
C VAL A 244 13.23 -5.23 -8.52
N GLY A 245 12.56 -5.54 -7.41
CA GLY A 245 12.48 -6.89 -6.87
C GLY A 245 11.73 -7.84 -7.79
N GLN A 246 10.57 -7.42 -8.32
CA GLN A 246 9.78 -8.22 -9.25
C GLN A 246 10.52 -8.50 -10.57
N MET A 247 11.21 -7.49 -11.12
CA MET A 247 12.04 -7.67 -12.31
C MET A 247 13.22 -8.62 -12.07
N SER A 248 13.86 -8.51 -10.90
CA SER A 248 14.96 -9.39 -10.49
C SER A 248 14.50 -10.85 -10.37
N ASN A 249 13.32 -11.08 -9.78
CA ASN A 249 12.72 -12.42 -9.67
C ASN A 249 12.42 -13.04 -11.05
N LEU A 250 12.19 -12.22 -12.08
CA LEU A 250 12.01 -12.65 -13.47
C LEU A 250 13.31 -12.67 -14.28
N LYS A 251 14.46 -12.57 -13.61
CA LYS A 251 15.82 -12.54 -14.20
C LYS A 251 16.04 -11.38 -15.17
N GLN A 252 15.24 -10.32 -15.08
CA GLN A 252 15.42 -9.08 -15.86
C GLN A 252 16.41 -8.14 -15.14
N PHE A 253 17.64 -8.61 -14.93
CA PHE A 253 18.60 -7.93 -14.05
C PHE A 253 19.09 -6.57 -14.59
N SER A 254 19.19 -6.41 -15.92
CA SER A 254 19.54 -5.12 -16.51
C SER A 254 18.43 -4.10 -16.26
N ASP A 255 17.19 -4.46 -16.61
CA ASP A 255 16.01 -3.60 -16.40
C ASP A 255 15.84 -3.25 -14.92
N ALA A 256 16.00 -4.21 -14.01
CA ALA A 256 15.96 -3.97 -12.57
C ALA A 256 17.01 -2.93 -12.13
N SER A 257 18.24 -3.02 -12.67
CA SER A 257 19.31 -2.06 -12.37
C SER A 257 19.03 -0.68 -12.98
N ASP A 258 18.44 -0.61 -14.16
CA ASP A 258 18.00 0.64 -14.77
C ASP A 258 16.90 1.33 -13.96
N VAL A 259 15.93 0.56 -13.47
CA VAL A 259 14.91 1.08 -12.54
C VAL A 259 15.54 1.60 -11.25
N LEU A 260 16.54 0.91 -10.70
CA LEU A 260 17.26 1.40 -9.51
C LEU A 260 18.03 2.71 -9.79
N LYS A 261 18.59 2.86 -10.99
CA LYS A 261 19.23 4.10 -11.43
C LYS A 261 18.21 5.25 -11.53
N ASP A 262 17.02 4.97 -12.06
CA ASP A 262 15.94 5.96 -12.13
C ASP A 262 15.48 6.39 -10.73
N ILE A 263 15.42 5.45 -9.77
CA ILE A 263 15.13 5.75 -8.36
C ILE A 263 16.20 6.70 -7.80
N ALA A 264 17.49 6.43 -8.01
CA ALA A 264 18.57 7.29 -7.52
C ALA A 264 18.49 8.70 -8.12
N ASN A 265 18.24 8.81 -9.43
CA ASN A 265 18.07 10.09 -10.11
C ASN A 265 16.88 10.88 -9.57
N ALA A 266 15.71 10.23 -9.42
CA ALA A 266 14.50 10.86 -8.92
C ALA A 266 14.62 11.26 -7.45
N PHE A 267 15.27 10.44 -6.63
CA PHE A 267 15.58 10.78 -5.24
C PHE A 267 16.46 12.03 -5.16
N ASN A 268 17.55 12.07 -5.92
CA ASN A 268 18.46 13.21 -5.96
C ASN A 268 17.77 14.50 -6.43
N ALA A 269 16.85 14.39 -7.40
CA ALA A 269 16.04 15.51 -7.86
C ALA A 269 15.05 15.99 -6.79
N ALA A 270 14.34 15.06 -6.15
CA ALA A 270 13.40 15.37 -5.09
C ALA A 270 14.10 16.00 -3.88
N GLN A 271 15.25 15.48 -3.48
CA GLN A 271 16.01 15.98 -2.33
C GLN A 271 16.44 17.44 -2.49
N LYS A 272 16.84 17.86 -3.70
CA LYS A 272 17.15 19.27 -3.97
C LYS A 272 15.95 20.18 -3.67
N GLN A 273 14.73 19.72 -3.99
CA GLN A 273 13.49 20.47 -3.72
C GLN A 273 13.09 20.44 -2.23
N THR A 274 13.40 19.36 -1.51
CA THR A 274 13.09 19.25 -0.08
C THR A 274 14.07 20.02 0.81
N GLU A 275 15.34 20.11 0.43
CA GLU A 275 16.36 20.88 1.15
C GLU A 275 16.00 22.37 1.21
N GLU A 276 15.37 22.92 0.17
CA GLU A 276 14.84 24.28 0.14
C GLU A 276 13.73 24.52 1.19
N LYS A 277 13.05 23.46 1.63
CA LYS A 277 11.94 23.49 2.61
C LYS A 277 12.37 23.09 4.03
N GLY A 278 13.64 22.74 4.24
CA GLY A 278 14.18 22.30 5.53
C GLY A 278 13.83 20.86 5.93
N ASP A 279 13.17 20.10 5.05
CA ASP A 279 12.81 18.70 5.27
C ASP A 279 13.88 17.76 4.72
N ARG A 280 14.17 16.67 5.45
CA ARG A 280 15.12 15.64 5.01
C ARG A 280 14.39 14.45 4.41
N LEU A 281 14.58 14.26 3.11
CA LEU A 281 14.16 13.05 2.41
C LEU A 281 15.20 11.93 2.63
N GLU A 282 14.75 10.72 2.93
CA GLU A 282 15.64 9.55 3.02
C GLU A 282 15.04 8.32 2.33
N ILE A 283 15.90 7.51 1.71
CA ILE A 283 15.55 6.15 1.30
C ILE A 283 15.65 5.25 2.52
N SER A 284 14.49 4.78 2.99
CA SER A 284 14.43 3.90 4.16
C SER A 284 14.94 2.49 3.82
N ARG A 285 15.50 1.80 4.83
CA ARG A 285 15.86 0.37 4.73
C ARG A 285 14.67 -0.50 4.34
N HIS A 286 13.47 -0.12 4.79
CA HIS A 286 12.24 -0.86 4.50
C HIS A 286 11.92 -0.85 3.00
N HIS A 287 12.02 0.31 2.34
CA HIS A 287 11.77 0.41 0.90
C HIS A 287 12.81 -0.38 0.11
N ALA A 288 14.10 -0.17 0.40
CA ALA A 288 15.20 -0.82 -0.31
C ALA A 288 15.16 -2.36 -0.22
N ARG A 289 14.69 -2.91 0.91
CA ARG A 289 14.56 -4.36 1.12
C ARG A 289 13.65 -5.06 0.10
N SER A 290 12.66 -4.36 -0.45
CA SER A 290 11.75 -4.93 -1.44
C SER A 290 12.36 -5.07 -2.84
N GLY A 291 13.45 -4.36 -3.12
CA GLY A 291 14.05 -4.32 -4.45
C GLY A 291 15.33 -5.13 -4.62
N LEU A 292 16.12 -5.28 -3.56
CA LEU A 292 17.46 -5.87 -3.66
C LEU A 292 17.41 -7.37 -3.35
N THR A 293 17.74 -8.19 -4.34
CA THR A 293 17.81 -9.65 -4.21
C THR A 293 19.24 -10.15 -4.34
N ALA A 294 19.47 -11.40 -3.91
CA ALA A 294 20.81 -11.98 -3.92
C ALA A 294 21.30 -12.24 -5.35
N GLU A 295 20.39 -12.67 -6.23
CA GLU A 295 20.65 -12.91 -7.64
C GLU A 295 20.96 -11.61 -8.38
N LEU A 296 20.25 -10.52 -8.07
CA LEU A 296 20.56 -9.21 -8.62
C LEU A 296 21.96 -8.76 -8.19
N LEU A 297 22.31 -8.96 -6.92
CA LEU A 297 23.65 -8.66 -6.40
C LEU A 297 24.73 -9.46 -7.14
N ASP A 298 24.54 -10.76 -7.37
CA ASP A 298 25.53 -11.59 -8.05
C ASP A 298 25.82 -11.14 -9.48
N VAL A 299 24.77 -10.78 -10.22
CA VAL A 299 24.87 -10.48 -11.65
C VAL A 299 25.28 -9.02 -11.89
N GLN A 300 24.87 -8.09 -11.01
CA GLN A 300 24.98 -6.65 -11.25
C GLN A 300 25.82 -5.92 -10.18
N ASN A 301 26.60 -6.61 -9.34
CA ASN A 301 27.32 -6.02 -8.19
C ASN A 301 28.03 -4.68 -8.49
N ALA A 302 28.82 -4.63 -9.56
CA ALA A 302 29.58 -3.42 -9.94
C ALA A 302 28.63 -2.25 -10.28
N ARG A 303 27.59 -2.52 -11.05
CA ARG A 303 26.59 -1.53 -11.47
C ARG A 303 25.74 -1.07 -10.28
N LEU A 304 25.34 -1.97 -9.39
CA LEU A 304 24.62 -1.61 -8.15
C LEU A 304 25.48 -0.69 -7.28
N SER A 305 26.77 -1.01 -7.13
CA SER A 305 27.71 -0.18 -6.36
C SER A 305 27.86 1.22 -6.96
N GLU A 306 27.92 1.34 -8.29
CA GLU A 306 27.94 2.63 -9.00
C GLU A 306 26.65 3.43 -8.75
N ILE A 307 25.49 2.79 -8.94
CA ILE A 307 24.18 3.45 -8.75
C ILE A 307 24.02 3.93 -7.31
N ILE A 308 24.37 3.09 -6.32
CA ILE A 308 24.31 3.47 -4.90
C ILE A 308 25.29 4.61 -4.62
N GLY A 309 26.49 4.56 -5.20
CA GLY A 309 27.46 5.65 -5.11
C GLY A 309 26.93 6.99 -5.57
N SER A 310 26.02 7.00 -6.56
CA SER A 310 25.41 8.20 -7.13
C SER A 310 24.29 8.84 -6.29
N VAL A 311 23.81 8.17 -5.24
CA VAL A 311 22.81 8.75 -4.32
C VAL A 311 23.46 9.82 -3.45
N ASN A 312 22.95 11.06 -3.49
CA ASN A 312 23.60 12.21 -2.85
C ASN A 312 23.58 12.13 -1.32
N ASP A 313 22.48 11.66 -0.73
CA ASP A 313 22.34 11.57 0.73
C ASP A 313 23.18 10.41 1.31
N PRO A 314 24.15 10.69 2.20
CA PRO A 314 24.94 9.64 2.86
C PRO A 314 24.10 8.64 3.65
N ARG A 315 23.01 9.09 4.30
CA ARG A 315 22.18 8.21 5.14
C ARG A 315 21.42 7.20 4.29
N SER A 316 20.86 7.64 3.17
CA SER A 316 20.20 6.80 2.17
C SER A 316 21.16 5.78 1.57
N ARG A 317 22.41 6.19 1.25
CA ARG A 317 23.46 5.24 0.81
C ARG A 317 23.75 4.17 1.86
N VAL A 318 23.92 4.56 3.12
CA VAL A 318 24.12 3.62 4.23
C VAL A 318 22.94 2.66 4.36
N ASN A 319 21.70 3.17 4.28
CA ASN A 319 20.50 2.33 4.34
C ASN A 319 20.47 1.29 3.22
N ILE A 320 20.77 1.68 1.98
CA ILE A 320 20.77 0.77 0.83
C ILE A 320 21.90 -0.27 0.95
N ASN A 321 23.12 0.16 1.30
CA ASN A 321 24.25 -0.74 1.52
C ASN A 321 24.01 -1.73 2.66
N PHE A 322 23.34 -1.30 3.74
CA PHE A 322 22.97 -2.20 4.82
C PHE A 322 21.99 -3.29 4.35
N VAL A 323 21.06 -2.97 3.45
CA VAL A 323 20.19 -3.98 2.84
C VAL A 323 20.99 -4.95 1.98
N LEU A 324 21.92 -4.47 1.13
CA LEU A 324 22.79 -5.35 0.34
C LEU A 324 23.61 -6.30 1.20
N LEU A 325 24.17 -5.79 2.30
CA LEU A 325 24.92 -6.61 3.25
C LEU A 325 24.04 -7.72 3.85
N ASN A 326 22.81 -7.39 4.27
CA ASN A 326 21.87 -8.38 4.78
C ASN A 326 21.54 -9.45 3.73
N VAL A 327 21.33 -9.05 2.47
CA VAL A 327 21.08 -9.98 1.36
C VAL A 327 22.28 -10.91 1.15
N ALA A 328 23.50 -10.37 1.14
CA ALA A 328 24.72 -11.16 0.99
C ALA A 328 24.92 -12.16 2.16
N VAL A 329 24.69 -11.70 3.40
CA VAL A 329 24.79 -12.54 4.60
C VAL A 329 23.73 -13.66 4.57
N GLN A 330 22.48 -13.35 4.22
CA GLN A 330 21.41 -14.35 4.10
C GLN A 330 21.76 -15.39 3.04
N LYS A 331 22.27 -14.96 1.88
CA LYS A 331 22.73 -15.88 0.83
C LYS A 331 23.86 -16.79 1.33
N TYR A 332 24.87 -16.23 2.00
CA TYR A 332 25.97 -17.01 2.57
C TYR A 332 25.47 -18.07 3.57
N GLN A 333 24.52 -17.68 4.45
CA GLN A 333 23.91 -18.61 5.41
C GLN A 333 23.10 -19.74 4.75
N THR A 334 22.45 -19.45 3.61
CA THR A 334 21.73 -20.47 2.84
C THR A 334 22.70 -21.44 2.18
N LEU A 335 23.71 -20.93 1.46
CA LEU A 335 24.75 -21.76 0.83
C LEU A 335 25.51 -22.63 1.84
N LYS A 336 25.86 -22.07 3.00
CA LYS A 336 26.53 -22.83 4.07
C LYS A 336 25.66 -23.98 4.59
N ARG A 337 24.34 -23.78 4.71
CA ARG A 337 23.41 -24.85 5.12
C ARG A 337 23.31 -25.94 4.06
N GLU A 338 23.14 -25.56 2.79
CA GLU A 338 23.09 -26.51 1.68
C GLU A 338 24.35 -27.37 1.59
N LEU A 339 25.53 -26.77 1.78
CA LEU A 339 26.80 -27.51 1.83
C LEU A 339 26.86 -28.48 3.02
N GLY A 340 26.40 -28.06 4.21
CA GLY A 340 26.35 -28.93 5.38
C GLY A 340 25.42 -30.13 5.22
N TYR A 341 24.29 -29.97 4.52
CA TYR A 341 23.38 -31.09 4.20
C TYR A 341 24.02 -32.08 3.19
N LEU A 342 24.69 -31.57 2.16
CA LEU A 342 25.39 -32.39 1.17
C LEU A 342 26.58 -33.16 1.76
N GLU A 343 27.21 -32.65 2.81
CA GLU A 343 28.26 -33.35 3.56
C GLU A 343 27.69 -34.46 4.44
N SER A 344 26.50 -34.29 5.03
CA SER A 344 25.81 -35.35 5.77
C SER A 344 25.25 -36.47 4.90
N GLU A 345 24.74 -36.19 3.70
CA GLU A 345 24.24 -37.22 2.76
C GLU A 345 25.34 -38.08 2.13
N LYS A 346 26.61 -37.64 2.17
CA LYS A 346 27.76 -38.43 1.70
C LYS A 346 28.35 -39.36 2.76
N LEU A 347 27.89 -39.23 4.01
CA LEU A 347 28.36 -40.02 5.15
C LEU A 347 27.38 -41.14 5.54
N ASP A 348 26.19 -41.17 4.93
CA ASP A 348 25.24 -42.30 4.91
C ASP A 348 25.41 -43.09 3.60
#